data_AF-Q3APZ4-F1
#
_entry.id   AF-Q3APZ4-F1
#
_cell.length_a   1.000
_cell.length_b   1.000
_cell.length_c   1.000
_cell.angle_alpha   90.00
_cell.angle_beta   90.00
_cell.angle_gamma   90.00
#
_symmetry.space_group_name_H-M   'P 1'
#
loop_
_entity.id
_entity.type
_entity.pdbx_description
1 polymer ?
#
loop_
_entity_poly.entity_id
_entity_poly.type
_entity_poly.pdbx_seq_one_letter_code
_entity_poly.pdbx_strand_id
1 'polypeptide(L)'
;MRHISSALYRYAFHSAALCTMLYVAAPLHVVAAAESVGTRKANVQEAPFLTTSLSNATPYVGEEITIHYTLYFQEIAPKIVRESQPSMQGLWAQASNPDRFINSKSVQFKGKAYRSAVIKSYRVAPLQSGQLPIDGYTMHYVLSENEGEGEKSITAPSVAITARPLPQPIPQGYSGAVGTFSIAQHSSAQQVRVGEPLTVTLTINGTGNLFTVTPPTLSVPASFRADTPNKKIEVNSDANAKSGSITLTQTIWAEQAGSFTLPACSFIAFNPNSKSFATLRTEPLTIIVTPALQSGGQSASKGDSLSSSMAASEDGTAASFPVIPAVAGALIVIMAGVGAWLLRHRKGSAQTSIEGSVPKSSVAITARSAKEQLFAQLHLVGIKHPNGLTRSELLQALCTTRLSPEMQQQFMALLDALDALLYAPGAANPLLTPELAERFILFDKELNQTYSAS
;
A
#
# COMPACT_ATOMS: atom_id res chain seq x y z
N MET A 1 -26.51 44.65 -32.27
CA MET A 1 -27.36 44.86 -33.45
C MET A 1 -26.44 44.98 -34.66
N ARG A 2 -26.66 44.12 -35.67
CA ARG A 2 -26.53 44.29 -37.14
C ARG A 2 -25.53 45.35 -37.66
N HIS A 3 -24.74 45.19 -38.73
CA HIS A 3 -24.35 44.17 -39.69
C HIS A 3 -23.78 44.99 -40.88
N ILE A 4 -22.60 44.60 -41.38
CA ILE A 4 -22.23 44.48 -42.81
C ILE A 4 -21.82 45.72 -43.67
N SER A 5 -20.75 45.42 -44.42
CA SER A 5 -20.29 45.87 -45.76
C SER A 5 -19.35 47.07 -45.81
N SER A 6 -18.06 46.89 -46.15
CA SER A 6 -17.40 46.34 -47.37
C SER A 6 -16.97 47.46 -48.31
N ALA A 7 -15.68 47.49 -48.65
CA ALA A 7 -15.14 47.76 -49.99
C ALA A 7 -13.62 48.04 -49.94
N LEU A 8 -12.87 47.11 -50.53
CA LEU A 8 -11.82 47.34 -51.53
C LEU A 8 -10.84 48.51 -51.35
N TYR A 9 -9.56 48.19 -51.15
CA TYR A 9 -8.48 48.98 -51.76
C TYR A 9 -7.37 48.08 -52.31
N ARG A 10 -7.16 48.22 -53.62
CA ARG A 10 -6.03 47.71 -54.41
C ARG A 10 -4.78 48.51 -54.04
N TYR A 11 -3.59 47.91 -54.01
CA TYR A 11 -2.41 48.46 -54.69
C TYR A 11 -1.29 47.40 -54.76
N ALA A 12 -0.71 47.30 -55.96
CA ALA A 12 0.36 46.41 -56.36
C ALA A 12 1.75 47.02 -56.06
N PHE A 13 2.79 46.19 -55.92
CA PHE A 13 4.06 46.27 -56.71
C PHE A 13 5.07 45.17 -56.29
N HIS A 14 5.55 44.42 -57.30
CA HIS A 14 6.90 43.82 -57.53
C HIS A 14 7.70 43.22 -56.34
N SER A 15 8.26 42.00 -56.41
CA SER A 15 9.26 41.59 -57.41
C SER A 15 9.34 40.06 -57.60
N ALA A 16 9.67 39.69 -58.85
CA ALA A 16 9.86 38.34 -59.36
C ALA A 16 11.32 37.87 -59.27
N ALA A 17 11.51 36.55 -59.10
CA ALA A 17 12.69 35.76 -59.51
C ALA A 17 12.21 34.28 -59.58
N LEU A 18 11.70 33.77 -60.71
CA LEU A 18 12.41 33.21 -61.86
C LEU A 18 13.45 32.13 -61.49
N CYS A 19 13.04 30.85 -61.50
CA CYS A 19 13.93 29.76 -61.88
C CYS A 19 13.13 28.62 -62.53
N THR A 20 13.70 28.08 -63.59
CA THR A 20 13.04 27.63 -64.80
C THR A 20 12.81 26.12 -64.79
N MET A 21 11.62 25.69 -65.21
CA MET A 21 11.31 24.31 -65.60
C MET A 21 12.23 23.85 -66.74
N LEU A 22 12.87 22.69 -66.58
CA LEU A 22 13.36 21.88 -67.69
C LEU A 22 12.81 20.46 -67.56
N TYR A 23 11.80 20.19 -68.38
CA TYR A 23 11.21 18.88 -68.63
C TYR A 23 11.98 18.29 -69.81
N VAL A 24 12.70 17.18 -69.62
CA VAL A 24 13.33 16.43 -70.71
C VAL A 24 12.63 15.09 -70.84
N ALA A 25 12.07 14.85 -72.02
CA ALA A 25 11.39 13.63 -72.42
C ALA A 25 12.27 12.79 -73.37
N ALA A 26 12.01 11.48 -73.33
CA ALA A 26 12.32 10.40 -74.30
C ALA A 26 13.64 9.61 -74.11
N PRO A 27 13.73 8.33 -74.56
CA PRO A 27 12.71 7.47 -75.19
C PRO A 27 12.49 6.11 -74.49
N LEU A 28 11.36 5.46 -74.85
CA LEU A 28 11.12 4.02 -74.66
C LEU A 28 12.21 3.19 -75.37
N HIS A 29 12.83 2.26 -74.65
CA HIS A 29 13.38 1.03 -75.22
C HIS A 29 12.91 -0.14 -74.36
N VAL A 30 12.15 -1.03 -75.00
CA VAL A 30 11.83 -2.36 -74.51
C VAL A 30 13.07 -3.23 -74.71
N VAL A 31 13.61 -3.79 -73.64
CA VAL A 31 14.47 -4.98 -73.68
C VAL A 31 13.93 -5.96 -72.66
N ALA A 32 13.58 -7.15 -73.15
CA ALA A 32 13.04 -8.25 -72.37
C ALA A 32 14.13 -9.00 -71.60
N ALA A 33 13.73 -9.48 -70.42
CA ALA A 33 14.18 -10.66 -69.69
C ALA A 33 15.69 -10.91 -69.50
N ALA A 34 16.15 -10.67 -68.28
CA ALA A 34 17.05 -11.58 -67.58
C ALA A 34 16.46 -11.84 -66.19
N GLU A 35 16.07 -13.09 -65.93
CA GLU A 35 15.61 -13.56 -64.62
C GLU A 35 16.76 -13.42 -63.61
N SER A 36 16.69 -12.40 -62.75
CA SER A 36 17.49 -12.39 -61.52
C SER A 36 16.71 -13.08 -60.43
N VAL A 37 17.17 -14.29 -60.11
CA VAL A 37 16.86 -15.10 -58.93
C VAL A 37 16.43 -14.22 -57.74
N GLY A 38 15.20 -14.42 -57.29
CA GLY A 38 14.60 -13.69 -56.18
C GLY A 38 15.44 -13.86 -54.91
N THR A 39 16.14 -12.80 -54.53
CA THR A 39 16.49 -12.61 -53.12
C THR A 39 15.20 -12.26 -52.40
N ARG A 40 14.64 -13.23 -51.65
CA ARG A 40 13.65 -12.94 -50.60
C ARG A 40 14.25 -11.81 -49.76
N LYS A 41 13.67 -10.61 -49.80
CA LYS A 41 13.86 -9.63 -48.72
C LYS A 41 13.36 -10.34 -47.46
N ALA A 42 14.28 -10.91 -46.68
CA ALA A 42 13.95 -11.33 -45.33
C ALA A 42 13.34 -10.11 -44.65
N ASN A 43 12.07 -10.23 -44.23
CA ASN A 43 11.44 -9.20 -43.41
C ASN A 43 12.25 -9.16 -42.12
N VAL A 44 13.18 -8.21 -41.99
CA VAL A 44 14.01 -8.09 -40.80
C VAL A 44 13.07 -7.66 -39.68
N GLN A 45 12.71 -8.62 -38.82
CA GLN A 45 11.89 -8.36 -37.65
C GLN A 45 12.62 -7.37 -36.76
N GLU A 46 12.00 -6.23 -36.48
CA GLU A 46 12.61 -5.25 -35.59
C GLU A 46 12.55 -5.73 -34.15
N ALA A 47 13.60 -5.40 -33.38
CA ALA A 47 13.65 -5.71 -31.97
C ALA A 47 12.46 -5.03 -31.24
N PRO A 48 11.85 -5.72 -30.26
CA PRO A 48 10.83 -5.10 -29.44
C PRO A 48 11.42 -3.93 -28.65
N PHE A 49 10.58 -2.94 -28.33
CA PHE A 49 11.00 -1.77 -27.55
C PHE A 49 9.92 -1.37 -26.55
N LEU A 50 10.36 -0.63 -25.53
CA LEU A 50 9.49 -0.10 -24.48
C LEU A 50 9.30 1.41 -24.62
N THR A 51 8.13 1.87 -24.23
CA THR A 51 7.84 3.30 -24.05
C THR A 51 7.22 3.54 -22.68
N THR A 52 7.49 4.73 -22.15
CA THR A 52 6.93 5.21 -20.89
C THR A 52 5.92 6.31 -21.21
N SER A 53 4.67 6.16 -20.76
CA SER A 53 3.65 7.21 -20.87
C SER A 53 3.17 7.65 -19.49
N LEU A 54 3.15 8.96 -19.26
CA LEU A 54 2.63 9.60 -18.05
C LEU A 54 1.25 10.17 -18.33
N SER A 55 0.28 9.96 -17.43
CA SER A 55 -1.04 10.59 -17.57
C SER A 55 -1.00 12.11 -17.40
N ASN A 56 -0.03 12.63 -16.65
CA ASN A 56 0.26 14.05 -16.48
C ASN A 56 1.74 14.22 -16.11
N ALA A 57 2.51 14.98 -16.91
CA ALA A 57 3.94 15.22 -16.65
C ALA A 57 4.20 16.37 -15.66
N THR A 58 3.18 17.21 -15.39
CA THR A 58 3.26 18.38 -14.49
C THR A 58 2.17 18.36 -13.42
N PRO A 59 2.07 17.30 -12.58
CA PRO A 59 1.10 17.21 -11.49
C PRO A 59 1.40 18.21 -10.37
N TYR A 60 0.43 18.50 -9.52
CA TYR A 60 0.71 19.10 -8.22
C TYR A 60 1.30 18.09 -7.23
N VAL A 61 1.97 18.56 -6.17
CA VAL A 61 2.34 17.72 -5.03
C VAL A 61 1.08 17.03 -4.49
N GLY A 62 1.16 15.70 -4.30
CA GLY A 62 0.06 14.85 -3.87
C GLY A 62 -0.94 14.45 -4.96
N GLU A 63 -0.88 15.01 -6.17
CA GLU A 63 -1.78 14.62 -7.27
C GLU A 63 -1.41 13.24 -7.83
N GLU A 64 -2.36 12.30 -7.79
CA GLU A 64 -2.14 10.93 -8.29
C GLU A 64 -2.21 10.89 -9.83
N ILE A 65 -1.13 10.41 -10.44
CA ILE A 65 -1.01 10.16 -11.88
C ILE A 65 -0.75 8.68 -12.14
N THR A 66 -0.86 8.29 -13.41
CA THR A 66 -0.61 6.91 -13.84
C THR A 66 0.58 6.88 -14.79
N ILE A 67 1.44 5.88 -14.60
CA ILE A 67 2.54 5.54 -15.50
C ILE A 67 2.19 4.23 -16.17
N HIS A 68 2.29 4.17 -17.49
CA HIS A 68 2.20 2.92 -18.25
C HIS A 68 3.51 2.64 -18.97
N TYR A 69 3.98 1.41 -18.84
CA TYR A 69 5.08 0.86 -19.64
C TYR A 69 4.47 0.00 -20.74
N THR A 70 4.61 0.47 -21.99
CA THR A 70 4.01 -0.18 -23.16
C THR A 70 5.09 -0.85 -23.98
N LEU A 71 4.94 -2.16 -24.18
CA LEU A 71 5.76 -2.99 -25.04
C LEU A 71 5.24 -2.97 -26.46
N TYR A 72 6.12 -2.65 -27.40
CA TYR A 72 5.88 -2.75 -28.83
C TYR A 72 6.68 -3.92 -29.39
N PHE A 73 5.99 -4.81 -30.12
CA PHE A 73 6.57 -6.00 -30.76
C PHE A 73 5.82 -6.27 -32.07
N GLN A 74 6.34 -7.11 -32.96
CA GLN A 74 5.70 -7.34 -34.28
C GLN A 74 4.84 -8.60 -34.27
N GLU A 75 5.42 -9.75 -34.61
CA GLU A 75 4.67 -10.99 -34.83
C GLU A 75 4.56 -11.84 -33.56
N ILE A 76 5.70 -12.11 -32.91
CA ILE A 76 5.78 -12.98 -31.73
C ILE A 76 5.88 -12.12 -30.47
N ALA A 77 5.02 -12.41 -29.49
CA ALA A 77 5.07 -11.77 -28.18
C ALA A 77 6.31 -12.26 -27.41
N PRO A 78 7.18 -11.36 -26.94
CA PRO A 78 8.33 -11.74 -26.12
C PRO A 78 7.89 -12.41 -24.81
N LYS A 79 8.55 -13.51 -24.44
CA LYS A 79 8.39 -14.12 -23.12
C LYS A 79 9.21 -13.33 -22.10
N ILE A 80 8.55 -12.69 -21.15
CA ILE A 80 9.22 -11.94 -20.07
C ILE A 80 9.80 -12.94 -19.07
N VAL A 81 11.12 -12.88 -18.87
CA VAL A 81 11.86 -13.76 -17.95
C VAL A 81 12.05 -13.09 -16.60
N ARG A 82 12.46 -11.82 -16.61
CA ARG A 82 12.72 -11.02 -15.42
C ARG A 82 12.41 -9.56 -15.66
N GLU A 83 12.01 -8.88 -14.58
CA GLU A 83 11.76 -7.44 -14.56
C GLU A 83 12.68 -6.76 -13.53
N SER A 84 13.13 -5.55 -13.85
CA SER A 84 13.79 -4.66 -12.91
C SER A 84 12.96 -3.39 -12.78
N GLN A 85 12.53 -3.11 -11.54
CA GLN A 85 11.65 -1.98 -11.26
C GLN A 85 12.42 -0.66 -11.34
N PRO A 86 11.78 0.41 -11.86
CA PRO A 86 12.39 1.73 -11.93
C PRO A 86 12.54 2.35 -10.53
N SER A 87 13.61 3.11 -10.33
CA SER A 87 13.71 4.02 -9.19
C SER A 87 12.71 5.16 -9.32
N MET A 88 12.02 5.48 -8.23
CA MET A 88 10.99 6.52 -8.17
C MET A 88 11.19 7.43 -6.94
N GLN A 89 12.39 7.99 -6.80
CA GLN A 89 12.74 8.81 -5.63
C GLN A 89 11.85 10.06 -5.52
N GLY A 90 11.35 10.34 -4.31
CA GLY A 90 10.45 11.47 -4.06
C GLY A 90 9.02 11.26 -4.57
N LEU A 91 8.69 10.07 -5.07
CA LEU A 91 7.35 9.67 -5.47
C LEU A 91 6.85 8.57 -4.52
N TRP A 92 5.59 8.68 -4.10
CA TRP A 92 4.87 7.48 -3.68
C TRP A 92 4.45 6.71 -4.92
N ALA A 93 4.63 5.39 -4.93
CA ALA A 93 4.31 4.56 -6.07
C ALA A 93 3.69 3.23 -5.63
N GLN A 94 2.65 2.82 -6.33
CA GLN A 94 2.04 1.51 -6.16
C GLN A 94 1.82 0.88 -7.53
N ALA A 95 2.34 -0.33 -7.72
CA ALA A 95 2.06 -1.11 -8.92
C ALA A 95 0.55 -1.39 -8.99
N SER A 96 -0.05 -1.08 -10.14
CA SER A 96 -1.38 -1.56 -10.46
C SER A 96 -1.23 -2.81 -11.31
N ASN A 97 -1.91 -3.89 -10.93
CA ASN A 97 -1.90 -5.11 -11.72
C ASN A 97 -2.53 -4.80 -13.09
N PRO A 98 -1.85 -5.10 -14.21
CA PRO A 98 -2.59 -5.29 -15.46
C PRO A 98 -3.60 -6.41 -15.25
N ASP A 99 -4.68 -6.42 -16.03
CA ASP A 99 -5.65 -7.52 -16.03
C ASP A 99 -4.94 -8.88 -16.09
N ARG A 100 -5.58 -9.95 -15.59
CA ARG A 100 -5.03 -11.32 -15.64
C ARG A 100 -4.49 -11.73 -17.02
N PHE A 101 -4.96 -11.06 -18.08
CA PHE A 101 -4.49 -11.22 -19.44
C PHE A 101 -4.03 -9.88 -20.01
N ILE A 102 -2.76 -9.81 -20.45
CA ILE A 102 -2.22 -8.64 -21.14
C ILE A 102 -2.70 -8.66 -22.59
N ASN A 103 -3.75 -7.89 -22.88
CA ASN A 103 -4.26 -7.74 -24.24
C ASN A 103 -3.33 -6.84 -25.07
N SER A 104 -2.97 -7.31 -26.27
CA SER A 104 -2.22 -6.52 -27.25
C SER A 104 -3.11 -6.00 -28.37
N LYS A 105 -2.86 -4.77 -28.82
CA LYS A 105 -3.59 -4.09 -29.90
C LYS A 105 -2.69 -3.89 -31.11
N SER A 106 -3.22 -4.02 -32.33
CA SER A 106 -2.47 -3.70 -33.56
C SER A 106 -2.34 -2.18 -33.70
N VAL A 107 -1.13 -1.70 -33.99
CA VAL A 107 -0.80 -0.27 -34.11
C VAL A 107 0.24 -0.06 -35.21
N GLN A 108 0.12 1.06 -35.93
CA GLN A 108 1.16 1.51 -36.86
C GLN A 108 2.10 2.46 -36.12
N PHE A 109 3.38 2.14 -36.06
CA PHE A 109 4.40 3.00 -35.45
C PHE A 109 5.53 3.23 -36.46
N LYS A 110 5.82 4.50 -36.76
CA LYS A 110 6.82 4.91 -37.78
C LYS A 110 6.66 4.20 -39.14
N GLY A 111 5.42 3.97 -39.57
CA GLY A 111 5.10 3.32 -40.86
C GLY A 111 5.26 1.80 -40.88
N LYS A 112 5.49 1.16 -39.73
CA LYS A 112 5.57 -0.31 -39.57
C LYS A 112 4.47 -0.81 -38.64
N ALA A 113 3.97 -2.00 -38.91
CA ALA A 113 2.96 -2.65 -38.09
C ALA A 113 3.59 -3.26 -36.83
N TYR A 114 3.05 -2.90 -35.67
CA TYR A 114 3.38 -3.46 -34.37
C TYR A 114 2.10 -3.91 -33.65
N ARG A 115 2.32 -4.64 -32.57
CA ARG A 115 1.40 -4.89 -31.49
C ARG A 115 1.89 -4.11 -30.27
N SER A 116 0.98 -3.40 -29.61
CA SER A 116 1.26 -2.68 -28.36
C SER A 116 0.54 -3.35 -27.19
N ALA A 117 1.26 -3.57 -26.09
CA ALA A 117 0.74 -4.16 -24.85
C ALA A 117 1.20 -3.35 -23.63
N VAL A 118 0.28 -2.95 -22.76
CA VAL A 118 0.64 -2.34 -21.47
C VAL A 118 1.04 -3.47 -20.52
N ILE A 119 2.35 -3.63 -20.30
CA ILE A 119 2.90 -4.75 -19.53
C ILE A 119 3.02 -4.43 -18.04
N LYS A 120 3.10 -3.14 -17.70
CA LYS A 120 3.22 -2.68 -16.32
C LYS A 120 2.59 -1.31 -16.17
N SER A 121 1.94 -1.09 -15.04
CA SER A 121 1.35 0.21 -14.70
C SER A 121 1.58 0.56 -13.25
N TYR A 122 1.75 1.84 -12.95
CA TYR A 122 1.91 2.37 -11.60
C TYR A 122 0.95 3.53 -11.37
N ARG A 123 0.36 3.58 -10.17
CA ARG A 123 -0.19 4.80 -9.59
C ARG A 123 0.94 5.50 -8.85
N VAL A 124 1.16 6.78 -9.13
CA VAL A 124 2.23 7.55 -8.48
C VAL A 124 1.73 8.92 -8.04
N ALA A 125 2.27 9.42 -6.93
CA ALA A 125 1.98 10.76 -6.43
C ALA A 125 3.28 11.45 -5.96
N PRO A 126 3.57 12.69 -6.39
CA PRO A 126 4.73 13.43 -5.91
C PRO A 126 4.63 13.76 -4.42
N LEU A 127 5.70 13.50 -3.68
CA LEU A 127 5.79 13.83 -2.25
C LEU A 127 6.36 15.24 -2.01
N GLN A 128 7.00 15.82 -3.02
CA GLN A 128 7.61 17.15 -2.98
C GLN A 128 7.53 17.81 -4.36
N SER A 129 7.65 19.14 -4.39
CA SER A 129 7.72 19.91 -5.64
C SER A 129 9.11 19.85 -6.25
N GLY A 130 9.21 19.98 -7.57
CA GLY A 130 10.47 19.99 -8.31
C GLY A 130 10.51 18.95 -9.43
N GLN A 131 11.69 18.76 -10.02
CA GLN A 131 11.92 17.69 -11.00
C GLN A 131 12.22 16.38 -10.26
N LEU A 132 11.41 15.36 -10.55
CA LEU A 132 11.49 14.04 -9.95
C LEU A 132 11.80 13.02 -11.05
N PRO A 133 13.05 12.52 -11.15
CA PRO A 133 13.43 11.56 -12.17
C PRO A 133 12.80 10.19 -11.90
N ILE A 134 12.48 9.50 -12.98
CA ILE A 134 12.00 8.12 -13.00
C ILE A 134 12.92 7.35 -13.94
N ASP A 135 13.64 6.38 -13.37
CA ASP A 135 14.54 5.55 -14.15
C ASP A 135 13.77 4.63 -15.11
N GLY A 136 14.46 4.11 -16.11
CA GLY A 136 13.88 3.20 -17.08
C GLY A 136 13.46 1.86 -16.47
N TYR A 137 12.20 1.48 -16.68
CA TYR A 137 11.76 0.10 -16.43
C TYR A 137 12.48 -0.85 -17.39
N THR A 138 13.11 -1.89 -16.85
CA THR A 138 13.88 -2.85 -17.65
C THR A 138 13.22 -4.22 -17.62
N MET A 139 13.04 -4.84 -18.79
CA MET A 139 12.62 -6.23 -18.89
C MET A 139 13.65 -7.06 -19.65
N HIS A 140 13.80 -8.29 -19.20
CA HIS A 140 14.58 -9.33 -19.84
C HIS A 140 13.63 -10.30 -20.52
N TYR A 141 13.89 -10.63 -21.78
CA TYR A 141 12.98 -11.41 -22.61
C TYR A 141 13.68 -12.38 -23.55
N VAL A 142 12.91 -13.35 -24.03
CA VAL A 142 13.28 -14.31 -25.07
C VAL A 142 12.21 -14.28 -26.18
N LEU A 143 12.62 -14.33 -27.45
CA LEU A 143 11.72 -14.26 -28.63
C LEU A 143 11.24 -15.63 -29.12
N SER A 144 12.02 -16.69 -28.92
CA SER A 144 11.70 -18.05 -29.36
C SER A 144 12.14 -19.08 -28.33
N GLU A 145 11.38 -20.17 -28.18
CA GLU A 145 11.74 -21.31 -27.32
C GLU A 145 12.83 -22.20 -27.94
N ASN A 146 13.27 -21.92 -29.17
CA ASN A 146 14.38 -22.64 -29.78
C ASN A 146 15.71 -22.31 -29.07
N GLU A 147 16.38 -23.34 -28.60
CA GLU A 147 17.68 -23.29 -27.92
C GLU A 147 18.73 -22.61 -28.81
N GLY A 148 19.00 -21.32 -28.57
CA GLY A 148 20.01 -20.56 -29.31
C GLY A 148 19.85 -19.04 -29.23
N GLU A 149 18.63 -18.52 -29.05
CA GLU A 149 18.44 -17.10 -28.77
C GLU A 149 18.53 -16.83 -27.28
N GLY A 150 19.67 -16.28 -26.84
CA GLY A 150 19.90 -15.89 -25.45
C GLY A 150 18.95 -14.80 -24.96
N GLU A 151 18.90 -14.66 -23.63
CA GLU A 151 18.17 -13.59 -22.94
C GLU A 151 18.63 -12.20 -23.43
N LYS A 152 17.68 -11.38 -23.87
CA LYS A 152 17.91 -9.98 -24.28
C LYS A 152 17.26 -9.05 -23.26
N SER A 153 17.84 -7.87 -23.07
CA SER A 153 17.27 -6.83 -22.20
C SER A 153 16.82 -5.62 -23.01
N ILE A 154 15.69 -5.02 -22.62
CA ILE A 154 15.22 -3.74 -23.12
C ILE A 154 14.82 -2.86 -21.93
N THR A 155 15.22 -1.59 -22.00
CA THR A 155 14.94 -0.59 -20.97
C THR A 155 14.10 0.52 -21.58
N ALA A 156 13.00 0.86 -20.91
CA ALA A 156 12.19 2.02 -21.27
C ALA A 156 12.99 3.31 -21.04
N PRO A 157 12.80 4.36 -21.86
CA PRO A 157 13.45 5.64 -21.60
C PRO A 157 13.11 6.18 -20.21
N SER A 158 14.14 6.71 -19.52
CA SER A 158 13.93 7.48 -18.28
C SER A 158 13.11 8.73 -18.58
N VAL A 159 12.23 9.09 -17.67
CA VAL A 159 11.37 10.28 -17.77
C VAL A 159 11.46 11.09 -16.47
N ALA A 160 10.95 12.31 -16.48
CA ALA A 160 10.88 13.14 -15.27
C ALA A 160 9.48 13.73 -15.10
N ILE A 161 9.02 13.78 -13.86
CA ILE A 161 7.82 14.50 -13.46
C ILE A 161 8.26 15.88 -12.95
N THR A 162 7.59 16.94 -13.39
CA THR A 162 7.80 18.29 -12.84
C THR A 162 6.65 18.63 -11.89
N ALA A 163 6.82 18.31 -10.61
CA ALA A 163 5.79 18.49 -9.59
C ALA A 163 5.65 19.96 -9.19
N ARG A 164 4.44 20.51 -9.34
CA ARG A 164 4.10 21.89 -8.98
C ARG A 164 3.78 22.00 -7.48
N PRO A 165 4.23 23.07 -6.80
CA PRO A 165 3.80 23.33 -5.43
C PRO A 165 2.29 23.63 -5.40
N LEU A 166 1.66 23.38 -4.24
CA LEU A 166 0.29 23.78 -3.99
C LEU A 166 0.17 25.32 -3.93
N PRO A 167 -0.97 25.90 -4.34
CA PRO A 167 -1.17 27.34 -4.26
C PRO A 167 -1.19 27.82 -2.79
N GLN A 168 -0.66 29.02 -2.58
CA GLN A 168 -0.65 29.69 -1.28
C GLN A 168 -1.81 30.70 -1.19
N PRO A 169 -2.37 30.95 0.02
CA PRO A 169 -2.04 30.29 1.28
C PRO A 169 -2.66 28.88 1.39
N ILE A 170 -1.92 27.93 1.98
CA ILE A 170 -2.47 26.62 2.32
C ILE A 170 -3.41 26.79 3.53
N PRO A 171 -4.70 26.39 3.45
CA PRO A 171 -5.63 26.52 4.56
C PRO A 171 -5.19 25.74 5.81
N GLN A 172 -5.43 26.33 6.99
CA GLN A 172 -5.19 25.65 8.25
C GLN A 172 -6.03 24.36 8.34
N GLY A 173 -5.41 23.26 8.77
CA GLY A 173 -6.08 21.95 8.85
C GLY A 173 -6.07 21.16 7.54
N TYR A 174 -5.40 21.63 6.49
CA TYR A 174 -5.15 20.83 5.30
C TYR A 174 -4.26 19.63 5.61
N SER A 175 -4.71 18.42 5.27
CA SER A 175 -4.07 17.15 5.62
C SER A 175 -3.52 16.37 4.41
N GLY A 176 -3.27 17.06 3.30
CA GLY A 176 -2.67 16.47 2.09
C GLY A 176 -3.67 15.81 1.13
N ALA A 177 -4.97 16.11 1.23
CA ALA A 177 -5.96 15.60 0.29
C ALA A 177 -5.87 16.32 -1.07
N VAL A 178 -5.68 15.58 -2.15
CA VAL A 178 -5.59 16.11 -3.52
C VAL A 178 -6.51 15.32 -4.44
N GLY A 179 -7.52 15.98 -4.99
CA GLY A 179 -8.54 15.35 -5.81
C GLY A 179 -9.92 15.97 -5.62
N THR A 180 -10.95 15.19 -5.94
CA THR A 180 -12.35 15.56 -5.76
C THR A 180 -13.00 14.57 -4.79
N PHE A 181 -13.50 15.07 -3.66
CA PHE A 181 -14.04 14.23 -2.60
C PHE A 181 -15.43 14.69 -2.14
N SER A 182 -16.14 13.79 -1.48
CA SER A 182 -17.30 14.04 -0.63
C SER A 182 -17.08 13.34 0.71
N ILE A 183 -17.69 13.87 1.77
CA ILE A 183 -17.57 13.33 3.13
C ILE A 183 -18.95 13.16 3.74
N ALA A 184 -19.15 12.05 4.45
CA ALA A 184 -20.38 11.76 5.17
C ALA A 184 -20.06 11.10 6.52
N GLN A 185 -20.85 11.42 7.53
CA GLN A 185 -20.76 10.82 8.85
C GLN A 185 -22.08 10.16 9.18
N HIS A 186 -22.03 8.97 9.78
CA HIS A 186 -23.18 8.17 10.12
C HIS A 186 -22.99 7.49 11.47
N SER A 187 -24.08 7.25 12.20
CA SER A 187 -24.10 6.43 13.41
C SER A 187 -25.03 5.24 13.22
N SER A 188 -24.68 4.08 13.79
CA SER A 188 -25.48 2.86 13.67
C SER A 188 -26.87 2.97 14.31
N ALA A 189 -27.05 3.92 15.23
CA ALA A 189 -28.33 4.29 15.82
C ALA A 189 -28.34 5.78 16.20
N GLN A 190 -29.53 6.36 16.33
CA GLN A 190 -29.75 7.70 16.91
C GLN A 190 -30.13 7.64 18.39
N GLN A 191 -30.50 6.45 18.89
CA GLN A 191 -30.86 6.22 20.27
C GLN A 191 -30.21 4.94 20.78
N VAL A 192 -29.57 5.02 21.95
CA VAL A 192 -28.90 3.89 22.63
C VAL A 192 -29.14 3.96 24.14
N ARG A 193 -28.83 2.91 24.88
CA ARG A 193 -28.78 2.96 26.34
C ARG A 193 -27.37 3.23 26.84
N VAL A 194 -27.26 3.72 28.07
CA VAL A 194 -25.96 3.82 28.77
C VAL A 194 -25.27 2.46 28.75
N GLY A 195 -24.00 2.44 28.35
CA GLY A 195 -23.18 1.22 28.26
C GLY A 195 -23.37 0.39 26.98
N GLU A 196 -24.36 0.68 26.13
CA GLU A 196 -24.50 0.00 24.83
C GLU A 196 -23.48 0.54 23.80
N PRO A 197 -22.90 -0.33 22.94
CA PRO A 197 -22.00 0.11 21.89
C PRO A 197 -22.75 0.83 20.76
N LEU A 198 -22.17 1.93 20.30
CA LEU A 198 -22.63 2.69 19.14
C LEU A 198 -21.48 2.81 18.15
N THR A 199 -21.70 2.44 16.88
CA THR A 199 -20.68 2.58 15.84
C THR A 199 -20.86 3.89 15.11
N VAL A 200 -19.81 4.68 15.01
CA VAL A 200 -19.73 5.91 14.20
C VAL A 200 -18.82 5.64 13.01
N THR A 201 -19.33 5.96 11.83
CA THR A 201 -18.64 5.77 10.56
C THR A 201 -18.47 7.10 9.84
N LEU A 202 -17.23 7.41 9.45
CA LEU A 202 -16.90 8.51 8.55
C LEU A 202 -16.47 7.93 7.21
N THR A 203 -17.16 8.34 6.14
CA THR A 203 -16.89 7.89 4.78
C THR A 203 -16.43 9.06 3.93
N ILE A 204 -15.26 8.92 3.30
CA ILE A 204 -14.73 9.86 2.31
C ILE A 204 -14.76 9.16 0.96
N ASN A 205 -15.62 9.61 0.06
CA ASN A 205 -15.70 9.08 -1.30
C ASN A 205 -15.05 10.07 -2.27
N GLY A 206 -14.38 9.58 -3.30
CA GLY A 206 -13.84 10.50 -4.29
C GLY A 206 -12.82 9.92 -5.24
N THR A 207 -12.22 10.81 -6.01
CA THR A 207 -11.10 10.55 -6.90
C THR A 207 -9.89 11.34 -6.43
N GLY A 208 -8.72 10.71 -6.40
CA GLY A 208 -7.50 11.35 -5.91
C GLY A 208 -6.60 10.40 -5.12
N ASN A 209 -5.77 10.98 -4.25
CA ASN A 209 -4.71 10.29 -3.52
C ASN A 209 -5.20 9.51 -2.27
N LEU A 210 -6.16 8.59 -2.46
CA LEU A 210 -6.82 7.85 -1.38
C LEU A 210 -5.85 7.09 -0.47
N PHE A 211 -4.71 6.64 -1.00
CA PHE A 211 -3.70 5.89 -0.25
C PHE A 211 -2.78 6.76 0.61
N THR A 212 -2.57 8.02 0.24
CA THR A 212 -1.64 8.94 0.95
C THR A 212 -2.36 10.00 1.77
N VAL A 213 -3.66 10.21 1.54
CA VAL A 213 -4.44 11.18 2.31
C VAL A 213 -4.63 10.75 3.77
N THR A 214 -4.49 11.72 4.66
CA THR A 214 -4.80 11.57 6.08
C THR A 214 -6.24 12.01 6.32
N PRO A 215 -7.16 11.09 6.67
CA PRO A 215 -8.54 11.44 6.96
C PRO A 215 -8.63 12.22 8.29
N PRO A 216 -9.68 13.04 8.50
CA PRO A 216 -9.83 13.81 9.73
C PRO A 216 -10.15 12.88 10.90
N THR A 217 -9.78 13.32 12.10
CA THR A 217 -10.08 12.59 13.34
C THR A 217 -11.55 12.79 13.72
N LEU A 218 -12.23 11.71 14.11
CA LEU A 218 -13.57 11.77 14.69
C LEU A 218 -13.49 12.39 16.08
N SER A 219 -14.19 13.50 16.29
CA SER A 219 -14.29 14.13 17.61
C SER A 219 -15.49 13.54 18.35
N VAL A 220 -15.21 12.85 19.45
CA VAL A 220 -16.20 12.19 20.30
C VAL A 220 -16.34 13.00 21.61
N PRO A 221 -17.56 13.32 22.08
CA PRO A 221 -17.76 14.05 23.34
C PRO A 221 -17.19 13.27 24.53
N ALA A 222 -16.71 13.99 25.56
CA ALA A 222 -16.10 13.39 26.76
C ALA A 222 -17.05 12.44 27.54
N SER A 223 -18.36 12.57 27.36
CA SER A 223 -19.37 11.68 27.92
C SER A 223 -19.43 10.28 27.27
N PHE A 224 -18.57 10.03 26.28
CA PHE A 224 -18.40 8.74 25.63
C PHE A 224 -16.98 8.23 25.79
N ARG A 225 -16.84 6.94 26.09
CA ARG A 225 -15.61 6.19 25.85
C ARG A 225 -15.56 5.81 24.37
N ALA A 226 -14.39 5.85 23.75
CA ALA A 226 -14.20 5.47 22.36
C ALA A 226 -13.02 4.49 22.18
N ASP A 227 -13.12 3.59 21.20
CA ASP A 227 -12.00 2.76 20.77
C ASP A 227 -11.10 3.49 19.76
N THR A 228 -10.07 2.79 19.29
CA THR A 228 -9.23 3.29 18.20
C THR A 228 -9.97 3.10 16.87
N PRO A 229 -10.08 4.15 16.03
CA PRO A 229 -10.77 4.03 14.76
C PRO A 229 -10.06 3.06 13.83
N ASN A 230 -10.83 2.19 13.18
CA ASN A 230 -10.37 1.30 12.13
C ASN A 230 -10.50 2.01 10.76
N LYS A 231 -9.42 2.04 9.97
CA LYS A 231 -9.38 2.61 8.62
C LYS A 231 -9.41 1.51 7.57
N LYS A 232 -10.39 1.56 6.67
CA LYS A 232 -10.48 0.74 5.47
C LYS A 232 -10.41 1.61 4.21
N ILE A 233 -9.68 1.17 3.19
CA ILE A 233 -9.61 1.83 1.89
C ILE A 233 -10.09 0.84 0.83
N GLU A 234 -11.02 1.27 -0.01
CA GLU A 234 -11.54 0.51 -1.15
C GLU A 234 -11.36 1.34 -2.41
N VAL A 235 -10.80 0.76 -3.46
CA VAL A 235 -10.61 1.44 -4.74
C VAL A 235 -11.31 0.62 -5.81
N ASN A 236 -12.05 1.29 -6.69
CA ASN A 236 -12.66 0.60 -7.80
C ASN A 236 -11.56 0.13 -8.77
N SER A 237 -11.63 -1.14 -9.16
CA SER A 237 -10.68 -1.81 -10.05
C SER A 237 -10.96 -1.51 -11.53
N ASP A 238 -12.07 -0.84 -11.85
CA ASP A 238 -12.38 -0.47 -13.23
C ASP A 238 -11.29 0.46 -13.79
N ALA A 239 -10.67 0.04 -14.90
CA ALA A 239 -9.51 0.68 -15.53
C ALA A 239 -9.69 2.18 -15.86
N ASN A 240 -10.92 2.68 -15.87
CA ASN A 240 -11.26 4.08 -16.17
C ASN A 240 -11.72 4.90 -14.94
N ALA A 241 -12.05 4.26 -13.81
CA ALA A 241 -12.56 4.96 -12.64
C ALA A 241 -11.49 5.06 -11.55
N LYS A 242 -10.82 6.22 -11.47
CA LYS A 242 -9.92 6.58 -10.36
C LYS A 242 -10.68 6.91 -9.07
N SER A 243 -11.75 6.19 -8.77
CA SER A 243 -12.63 6.44 -7.64
C SER A 243 -12.46 5.39 -6.56
N GLY A 244 -12.68 5.78 -5.33
CA GLY A 244 -12.70 4.87 -4.19
C GLY A 244 -13.27 5.54 -2.96
N SER A 245 -13.15 4.83 -1.85
CA SER A 245 -13.68 5.22 -0.55
C SER A 245 -12.66 4.97 0.56
N ILE A 246 -12.62 5.88 1.52
CA ILE A 246 -11.97 5.68 2.81
C ILE A 246 -13.06 5.64 3.86
N THR A 247 -13.14 4.53 4.59
CA THR A 247 -14.09 4.33 5.67
C THR A 247 -13.32 4.28 6.98
N LEU A 248 -13.63 5.20 7.88
CA LEU A 248 -13.18 5.17 9.28
C LEU A 248 -14.35 4.73 10.15
N THR A 249 -14.15 3.68 10.92
CA THR A 249 -15.17 3.13 11.82
C THR A 249 -14.66 3.15 13.25
N GLN A 250 -15.41 3.75 14.17
CA GLN A 250 -15.08 3.85 15.59
C GLN A 250 -16.27 3.43 16.43
N THR A 251 -16.04 2.62 17.47
CA THR A 251 -17.07 2.22 18.43
C THR A 251 -16.97 3.12 19.66
N ILE A 252 -18.12 3.66 20.08
CA ILE A 252 -18.25 4.52 21.25
C ILE A 252 -19.29 3.97 22.23
N TRP A 253 -19.12 4.26 23.51
CA TRP A 253 -20.03 3.85 24.59
C TRP A 253 -20.39 5.06 25.44
N ALA A 254 -21.69 5.34 25.56
CA ALA A 254 -22.16 6.43 26.40
C ALA A 254 -22.06 6.07 27.89
N GLU A 255 -21.51 6.98 28.68
CA GLU A 255 -21.36 6.79 30.14
C GLU A 255 -22.51 7.42 30.94
N GLN A 256 -23.25 8.34 30.33
CA GLN A 256 -24.34 9.09 30.96
C GLN A 256 -25.56 9.16 30.05
N ALA A 257 -26.75 9.18 30.63
CA ALA A 257 -27.99 9.41 29.90
C ALA A 257 -28.13 10.90 29.56
N GLY A 258 -28.71 11.21 28.40
CA GLY A 258 -28.84 12.59 27.91
C GLY A 258 -28.93 12.68 26.39
N SER A 259 -28.95 13.91 25.88
CA SER A 259 -28.83 14.19 24.45
C SER A 259 -27.44 14.73 24.17
N PHE A 260 -26.69 14.06 23.30
CA PHE A 260 -25.32 14.44 22.95
C PHE A 260 -25.21 14.69 21.45
N THR A 261 -24.42 15.70 21.08
CA THR A 261 -24.13 16.01 19.68
C THR A 261 -22.69 15.65 19.37
N LEU A 262 -22.49 14.76 18.39
CA LEU A 262 -21.20 14.57 17.76
C LEU A 262 -20.98 15.71 16.76
N PRO A 263 -19.89 16.47 16.89
CA PRO A 263 -19.64 17.62 16.04
C PRO A 263 -19.40 17.21 14.58
N ALA A 264 -19.68 18.15 13.68
CA ALA A 264 -19.33 18.03 12.27
C ALA A 264 -17.82 17.91 12.08
N CYS A 265 -17.41 16.98 11.22
CA CYS A 265 -16.02 16.83 10.79
C CYS A 265 -15.73 17.79 9.64
N SER A 266 -14.54 18.38 9.63
CA SER A 266 -14.05 19.24 8.54
C SER A 266 -12.93 18.54 7.79
N PHE A 267 -12.99 18.56 6.46
CA PHE A 267 -11.99 17.95 5.60
C PHE A 267 -11.66 18.88 4.44
N ILE A 268 -10.39 19.26 4.30
CA ILE A 268 -9.94 20.21 3.28
C ILE A 268 -9.22 19.45 2.19
N ALA A 269 -9.68 19.60 0.94
CA ALA A 269 -9.06 18.99 -0.23
C ALA A 269 -8.68 20.03 -1.27
N PHE A 270 -7.53 19.85 -1.90
CA PHE A 270 -7.12 20.62 -3.06
C PHE A 270 -7.61 19.94 -4.34
N ASN A 271 -8.31 20.66 -5.20
CA ASN A 271 -8.75 20.13 -6.49
C ASN A 271 -7.83 20.62 -7.62
N PRO A 272 -7.06 19.73 -8.28
CA PRO A 272 -6.15 20.10 -9.38
C PRO A 272 -6.83 20.76 -10.58
N ASN A 273 -8.10 20.41 -10.83
CA ASN A 273 -8.87 20.89 -11.97
C ASN A 273 -9.31 22.34 -11.77
N SER A 274 -9.88 22.66 -10.60
CA SER A 274 -10.27 24.03 -10.24
C SER A 274 -9.11 24.86 -9.69
N LYS A 275 -7.98 24.22 -9.36
CA LYS A 275 -6.79 24.82 -8.76
C LYS A 275 -7.10 25.56 -7.44
N SER A 276 -8.06 25.02 -6.68
CA SER A 276 -8.56 25.65 -5.45
C SER A 276 -8.73 24.63 -4.33
N PHE A 277 -8.69 25.10 -3.09
CA PHE A 277 -9.07 24.31 -1.93
C PHE A 277 -10.59 24.33 -1.73
N ALA A 278 -11.15 23.20 -1.30
CA ALA A 278 -12.53 23.07 -0.88
C ALA A 278 -12.57 22.51 0.56
N THR A 279 -13.39 23.12 1.41
CA THR A 279 -13.67 22.62 2.75
C THR A 279 -14.98 21.85 2.72
N LEU A 280 -14.89 20.54 2.91
CA LEU A 280 -16.03 19.64 3.02
C LEU A 280 -16.38 19.46 4.50
N ARG A 281 -17.67 19.43 4.82
CA ARG A 281 -18.16 19.25 6.19
C ARG A 281 -19.22 18.18 6.23
N THR A 282 -19.21 17.38 7.29
CA THR A 282 -20.31 16.46 7.60
C THR A 282 -21.42 17.19 8.33
N GLU A 283 -22.58 16.56 8.43
CA GLU A 283 -23.62 16.99 9.35
C GLU A 283 -23.29 16.52 10.78
N PRO A 284 -23.57 17.33 11.80
CA PRO A 284 -23.47 16.88 13.18
C PRO A 284 -24.51 15.78 13.46
N LEU A 285 -24.18 14.83 14.34
CA LEU A 285 -25.10 13.74 14.69
C LEU A 285 -25.60 13.91 16.12
N THR A 286 -26.91 13.87 16.31
CA THR A 286 -27.52 13.88 17.66
C THR A 286 -27.83 12.45 18.10
N ILE A 287 -27.31 12.07 19.27
CA ILE A 287 -27.49 10.76 19.88
C ILE A 287 -28.24 10.92 21.20
N ILE A 288 -29.35 10.22 21.32
CA ILE A 288 -30.17 10.17 22.54
C ILE A 288 -29.77 8.94 23.35
N VAL A 289 -29.26 9.16 24.56
CA VAL A 289 -28.86 8.09 25.48
C VAL A 289 -29.90 7.96 26.58
N THR A 290 -30.54 6.80 26.63
CA THR A 290 -31.51 6.44 27.67
C THR A 290 -30.84 5.70 28.83
N PRO A 291 -31.43 5.70 30.05
CA PRO A 291 -30.88 4.97 31.18
C PRO A 291 -30.70 3.48 30.88
N ALA A 292 -29.70 2.86 31.51
CA ALA A 292 -29.51 1.40 31.45
C ALA A 292 -30.74 0.68 32.00
N LEU A 293 -30.99 -0.56 31.53
CA LEU A 293 -32.03 -1.40 32.14
C LEU A 293 -31.65 -1.65 33.60
N GLN A 294 -32.51 -1.24 34.53
CA GLN A 294 -32.44 -1.74 35.89
C GLN A 294 -32.82 -3.23 35.82
N SER A 295 -31.88 -4.12 36.14
CA SER A 295 -32.20 -5.52 36.39
C SER A 295 -33.11 -5.57 37.61
N GLY A 296 -34.42 -5.66 37.38
CA GLY A 296 -35.44 -5.66 38.42
C GLY A 296 -35.28 -6.87 39.33
N GLY A 297 -34.63 -6.69 40.48
CA GLY A 297 -34.73 -7.61 41.60
C GLY A 297 -36.14 -7.53 42.19
N GLN A 298 -37.01 -8.47 41.81
CA GLN A 298 -38.21 -8.74 42.59
C GLN A 298 -37.84 -9.64 43.78
N SER A 299 -37.56 -9.01 44.91
CA SER A 299 -37.82 -9.64 46.20
C SER A 299 -39.25 -9.26 46.58
N ALA A 300 -40.17 -10.22 46.51
CA ALA A 300 -41.51 -10.08 47.05
C ALA A 300 -41.83 -11.38 47.82
N SER A 301 -41.59 -11.33 49.13
CA SER A 301 -42.14 -12.27 50.09
C SER A 301 -43.65 -12.15 50.14
N LYS A 302 -44.38 -13.23 49.87
CA LYS A 302 -45.71 -13.45 50.44
C LYS A 302 -46.01 -14.93 50.54
N GLY A 303 -46.30 -15.37 51.76
CA GLY A 303 -46.60 -16.74 52.08
C GLY A 303 -48.03 -17.17 51.73
N ASP A 304 -48.15 -18.49 51.75
CA ASP A 304 -49.30 -19.32 52.10
C ASP A 304 -50.41 -19.54 51.06
N SER A 305 -50.42 -20.73 50.45
CA SER A 305 -51.38 -21.81 50.81
C SER A 305 -51.26 -23.02 49.89
N LEU A 306 -51.55 -24.18 50.49
CA LEU A 306 -51.40 -25.54 49.98
C LEU A 306 -52.41 -25.92 48.89
N SER A 307 -52.01 -26.80 47.97
CA SER A 307 -52.83 -27.98 47.62
C SER A 307 -52.00 -29.09 47.00
N SER A 308 -52.11 -30.25 47.63
CA SER A 308 -51.44 -31.52 47.41
C SER A 308 -51.87 -32.23 46.13
N SER A 309 -50.96 -33.01 45.53
CA SER A 309 -51.29 -34.31 44.93
C SER A 309 -50.02 -35.15 44.72
N MET A 310 -49.96 -36.27 45.45
CA MET A 310 -49.53 -37.64 45.06
C MET A 310 -48.36 -37.83 44.07
N ALA A 311 -47.42 -38.77 44.22
CA ALA A 311 -47.23 -39.88 45.15
C ALA A 311 -45.83 -40.50 44.93
N ALA A 312 -45.37 -41.19 45.98
CA ALA A 312 -44.55 -42.41 45.98
C ALA A 312 -43.05 -42.34 45.60
N SER A 313 -42.23 -42.39 46.67
CA SER A 313 -41.28 -43.47 47.01
C SER A 313 -40.14 -43.84 46.04
N GLU A 314 -38.91 -44.12 46.46
CA GLU A 314 -38.19 -44.13 47.74
C GLU A 314 -36.70 -44.38 47.42
N ASP A 315 -35.82 -44.00 48.37
CA ASP A 315 -34.45 -44.48 48.61
C ASP A 315 -33.38 -44.33 47.51
N GLY A 316 -32.16 -43.85 47.76
CA GLY A 316 -31.29 -43.66 48.93
C GLY A 316 -29.90 -43.47 48.27
N THR A 317 -28.91 -42.73 48.75
CA THR A 317 -28.34 -42.65 50.10
C THR A 317 -27.29 -41.51 50.06
N ALA A 318 -27.19 -40.75 51.17
CA ALA A 318 -26.02 -40.10 51.80
C ALA A 318 -24.88 -39.51 50.91
N ALA A 319 -24.35 -38.31 51.12
CA ALA A 319 -24.08 -37.65 52.40
C ALA A 319 -23.86 -36.12 52.25
N SER A 320 -24.07 -35.48 53.39
CA SER A 320 -24.00 -34.08 53.79
C SER A 320 -22.63 -33.36 53.67
N PHE A 321 -22.71 -32.04 53.33
CA PHE A 321 -22.08 -30.81 53.87
C PHE A 321 -20.68 -30.85 54.54
N PRO A 322 -19.87 -29.74 54.61
CA PRO A 322 -20.24 -28.31 54.50
C PRO A 322 -19.23 -27.39 53.77
N VAL A 323 -19.59 -26.10 53.70
CA VAL A 323 -18.79 -24.91 53.33
C VAL A 323 -17.73 -24.59 54.38
N ILE A 324 -16.46 -24.32 53.99
CA ILE A 324 -15.47 -23.43 54.68
C ILE A 324 -14.46 -22.86 53.64
N PRO A 325 -13.93 -21.61 53.81
CA PRO A 325 -13.27 -20.79 52.78
C PRO A 325 -11.72 -20.86 52.77
N ALA A 326 -11.10 -20.00 51.93
CA ALA A 326 -9.66 -19.84 51.62
C ALA A 326 -9.23 -20.60 50.34
N VAL A 327 -8.47 -20.03 49.39
CA VAL A 327 -7.13 -19.47 49.58
C VAL A 327 -6.85 -18.34 48.57
N ALA A 328 -6.57 -17.15 49.10
CA ALA A 328 -5.69 -16.18 48.46
C ALA A 328 -4.26 -16.74 48.54
N GLY A 329 -3.59 -16.93 47.39
CA GLY A 329 -2.20 -17.38 47.38
C GLY A 329 -1.85 -18.23 46.17
N ALA A 330 -1.89 -17.64 44.96
CA ALA A 330 -1.32 -18.29 43.78
C ALA A 330 -0.85 -17.26 42.73
N LEU A 331 -0.13 -16.22 43.15
CA LEU A 331 0.60 -15.33 42.22
C LEU A 331 1.91 -14.76 42.81
N ILE A 332 2.54 -15.47 43.76
CA ILE A 332 3.88 -15.13 44.26
C ILE A 332 4.72 -16.41 44.42
N VAL A 333 5.00 -17.11 43.31
CA VAL A 333 6.07 -18.13 43.25
C VAL A 333 6.89 -18.05 41.95
N ILE A 334 6.47 -17.30 40.93
CA ILE A 334 7.25 -17.21 39.66
C ILE A 334 8.31 -16.10 39.70
N MET A 335 8.27 -15.16 40.66
CA MET A 335 9.22 -14.04 40.76
C MET A 335 10.51 -14.32 41.57
N ALA A 336 10.74 -15.55 42.03
CA ALA A 336 11.97 -15.90 42.78
C ALA A 336 12.94 -16.83 42.01
N GLY A 337 12.55 -17.35 40.85
CA GLY A 337 13.37 -18.31 40.08
C GLY A 337 14.38 -17.68 39.11
N VAL A 338 14.18 -16.42 38.69
CA VAL A 338 14.99 -15.78 37.62
C VAL A 338 16.14 -14.94 38.19
N GLY A 339 16.07 -14.51 39.45
CA GLY A 339 17.10 -13.70 40.10
C GLY A 339 18.40 -14.46 40.43
N ALA A 340 18.34 -15.79 40.61
CA ALA A 340 19.50 -16.60 40.97
C ALA A 340 20.32 -17.09 39.76
N TRP A 341 19.78 -17.01 38.54
CA TRP A 341 20.47 -17.44 37.32
C TRP A 341 21.38 -16.35 36.72
N LEU A 342 21.03 -15.07 36.94
CA LEU A 342 21.79 -13.92 36.43
C LEU A 342 23.05 -13.54 37.25
N LEU A 343 23.29 -14.22 38.38
CA LEU A 343 24.49 -13.99 39.21
C LEU A 343 25.59 -15.04 39.02
N ARG A 344 25.42 -16.02 38.12
CA ARG A 344 26.40 -17.11 37.91
C ARG A 344 27.27 -17.04 36.65
N HIS A 345 27.06 -16.08 35.75
CA HIS A 345 27.84 -15.99 34.49
C HIS A 345 28.62 -14.69 34.24
N ARG A 346 28.87 -13.85 35.24
CA ARG A 346 29.87 -12.77 35.13
C ARG A 346 31.20 -13.20 35.76
N LYS A 347 32.10 -13.76 34.94
CA LYS A 347 33.55 -13.77 35.22
C LYS A 347 34.37 -13.70 33.92
N GLY A 348 35.00 -12.55 33.71
CA GLY A 348 36.39 -12.40 33.28
C GLY A 348 36.72 -12.40 31.79
N SER A 349 37.03 -11.21 31.23
CA SER A 349 38.35 -10.82 30.69
C SER A 349 38.18 -9.48 29.93
N ALA A 350 38.75 -8.38 30.42
CA ALA A 350 40.15 -7.92 30.23
C ALA A 350 40.35 -7.19 28.88
N GLN A 351 40.83 -5.95 29.01
CA GLN A 351 41.03 -4.95 27.98
C GLN A 351 42.02 -5.40 26.89
N THR A 352 41.75 -4.97 25.65
CA THR A 352 42.82 -4.52 24.74
C THR A 352 42.26 -3.47 23.79
N SER A 353 42.83 -2.27 23.87
CA SER A 353 42.59 -1.16 22.94
C SER A 353 43.41 -1.36 21.67
N ILE A 354 42.80 -1.27 20.48
CA ILE A 354 43.45 -0.76 19.27
C ILE A 354 42.44 0.13 18.53
N GLU A 355 42.88 1.34 18.20
CA GLU A 355 42.22 2.34 17.39
C GLU A 355 41.85 1.85 15.99
N GLY A 356 40.67 2.28 15.51
CA GLY A 356 40.21 2.09 14.15
C GLY A 356 38.84 2.75 13.97
N SER A 357 38.85 3.99 13.50
CA SER A 357 37.71 4.88 13.28
C SER A 357 36.56 4.27 12.46
N VAL A 358 35.34 4.27 13.01
CA VAL A 358 34.07 4.16 12.27
C VAL A 358 33.05 5.13 12.90
N PRO A 359 32.35 5.98 12.12
CA PRO A 359 31.40 6.92 12.69
C PRO A 359 30.13 6.21 13.21
N LYS A 360 29.77 6.50 14.46
CA LYS A 360 28.45 6.21 15.05
C LYS A 360 27.36 6.91 14.24
N SER A 361 26.50 6.13 13.60
CA SER A 361 25.12 6.50 13.28
C SER A 361 24.23 5.34 13.71
N SER A 362 23.78 5.36 14.96
CA SER A 362 22.76 4.42 15.46
C SER A 362 21.40 4.87 14.93
N VAL A 363 21.05 4.43 13.72
CA VAL A 363 19.68 4.53 13.21
C VAL A 363 18.78 3.74 14.16
N ALA A 364 17.78 4.40 14.75
CA ALA A 364 16.82 3.74 15.63
C ALA A 364 15.95 2.79 14.80
N ILE A 365 16.20 1.48 14.90
CA ILE A 365 15.48 0.46 14.14
C ILE A 365 14.11 0.24 14.79
N THR A 366 13.03 0.29 13.98
CA THR A 366 11.66 0.00 14.44
C THR A 366 11.33 -1.48 14.27
N ALA A 367 10.44 -2.03 15.11
CA ALA A 367 10.07 -3.44 15.04
C ALA A 367 9.49 -3.84 13.67
N ARG A 368 8.75 -2.91 13.03
CA ARG A 368 8.18 -3.11 11.68
C ARG A 368 9.26 -3.16 10.60
N SER A 369 10.20 -2.21 10.62
CA SER A 369 11.30 -2.17 9.64
C SER A 369 12.24 -3.38 9.79
N ALA A 370 12.50 -3.82 11.03
CA ALA A 370 13.31 -5.02 11.28
C ALA A 370 12.61 -6.28 10.73
N LYS A 371 11.30 -6.43 10.96
CA LYS A 371 10.52 -7.58 10.44
C LYS A 371 10.47 -7.59 8.91
N GLU A 372 10.29 -6.43 8.28
CA GLU A 372 10.30 -6.30 6.81
C GLU A 372 11.66 -6.64 6.21
N GLN A 373 12.76 -6.20 6.83
CA GLN A 373 14.12 -6.52 6.39
C GLN A 373 14.45 -8.01 6.55
N LEU A 374 14.05 -8.63 7.67
CA LEU A 374 14.21 -10.07 7.93
C LEU A 374 13.51 -10.91 6.85
N PHE A 375 12.31 -10.52 6.44
CA PHE A 375 11.57 -11.20 5.38
C PHE A 375 12.10 -10.91 3.98
N ALA A 376 12.61 -9.70 3.72
CA ALA A 376 13.28 -9.38 2.46
C ALA A 376 14.52 -10.27 2.25
N GLN A 377 15.27 -10.57 3.32
CA GLN A 377 16.43 -11.45 3.26
C GLN A 377 16.07 -12.91 2.97
N LEU A 378 14.94 -13.41 3.50
CA LEU A 378 14.47 -14.76 3.14
C LEU A 378 14.13 -14.91 1.66
N HIS A 379 13.72 -13.83 1.00
CA HIS A 379 13.51 -13.84 -0.45
C HIS A 379 14.83 -14.03 -1.21
N LEU A 380 15.95 -13.53 -0.68
CA LEU A 380 17.29 -13.75 -1.26
C LEU A 380 17.78 -15.18 -1.04
N VAL A 381 17.32 -15.82 0.04
CA VAL A 381 17.64 -17.20 0.42
C VAL A 381 16.75 -18.24 -0.31
N GLY A 382 15.80 -17.78 -1.14
CA GLY A 382 14.99 -18.62 -2.02
C GLY A 382 13.59 -18.98 -1.51
N ILE A 383 13.16 -18.43 -0.37
CA ILE A 383 11.79 -18.60 0.14
C ILE A 383 10.88 -17.57 -0.54
N LYS A 384 10.00 -18.06 -1.41
CA LYS A 384 9.00 -17.22 -2.10
C LYS A 384 7.84 -16.90 -1.14
N HIS A 385 7.58 -15.61 -0.93
CA HIS A 385 6.47 -15.07 -0.12
C HIS A 385 6.45 -15.49 1.37
N PRO A 386 7.49 -15.16 2.16
CA PRO A 386 7.56 -15.57 3.56
C PRO A 386 6.45 -14.97 4.44
N ASN A 387 5.86 -13.83 4.04
CA ASN A 387 4.76 -13.18 4.76
C ASN A 387 3.43 -13.94 4.70
N GLY A 388 3.28 -14.88 3.76
CA GLY A 388 2.05 -15.65 3.55
C GLY A 388 2.08 -17.04 4.17
N LEU A 389 3.19 -17.44 4.78
CA LEU A 389 3.39 -18.76 5.37
C LEU A 389 3.00 -18.76 6.85
N THR A 390 2.35 -19.83 7.30
CA THR A 390 2.21 -20.10 8.73
C THR A 390 3.58 -20.35 9.37
N ARG A 391 3.70 -20.25 10.70
CA ARG A 391 4.98 -20.49 11.40
C ARG A 391 5.55 -21.89 11.14
N SER A 392 4.69 -22.89 11.01
CA SER A 392 5.07 -24.26 10.64
C SER A 392 5.56 -24.37 9.20
N GLU A 393 4.88 -23.73 8.25
CA GLU A 393 5.28 -23.75 6.84
C GLU A 393 6.56 -22.94 6.60
N LEU A 394 6.74 -21.84 7.33
CA LEU A 394 7.95 -21.03 7.29
C LEU A 394 9.15 -21.80 7.83
N LEU A 395 8.99 -22.52 8.95
CA LEU A 395 10.02 -23.42 9.48
C LEU A 395 10.38 -24.52 8.48
N GLN A 396 9.37 -25.15 7.86
CA GLN A 396 9.60 -26.18 6.86
C GLN A 396 10.31 -25.64 5.62
N ALA A 397 9.98 -24.41 5.20
CA ALA A 397 10.67 -23.71 4.12
C ALA A 397 12.11 -23.31 4.49
N LEU A 398 12.38 -22.99 5.76
CA LEU A 398 13.74 -22.72 6.23
C LEU A 398 14.60 -23.99 6.25
N CYS A 399 14.02 -25.14 6.59
CA CYS A 399 14.71 -26.44 6.57
C CYS A 399 15.16 -26.87 5.16
N THR A 400 14.57 -26.33 4.09
CA THR A 400 14.98 -26.61 2.71
C THR A 400 16.06 -25.64 2.20
N THR A 401 16.46 -24.66 3.00
CA THR A 401 17.54 -23.71 2.69
C THR A 401 18.89 -24.20 3.21
N ARG A 402 19.98 -23.55 2.81
CA ARG A 402 21.34 -23.86 3.31
C ARG A 402 21.65 -23.28 4.70
N LEU A 403 20.66 -22.72 5.40
CA LEU A 403 20.87 -22.16 6.73
C LEU A 403 21.13 -23.26 7.76
N SER A 404 22.06 -23.03 8.68
CA SER A 404 22.33 -23.96 9.79
C SER A 404 21.10 -24.08 10.70
N PRO A 405 20.91 -25.22 11.39
CA PRO A 405 19.80 -25.39 12.34
C PRO A 405 19.74 -24.31 13.42
N GLU A 406 20.91 -23.80 13.84
CA GLU A 406 21.04 -22.72 14.82
C GLU A 406 20.52 -21.39 14.27
N MET A 407 20.87 -21.05 13.02
CA MET A 407 20.36 -19.85 12.33
C MET A 407 18.84 -19.91 12.12
N GLN A 408 18.30 -21.09 11.82
CA GLN A 408 16.86 -21.28 11.68
C GLN A 408 16.12 -21.03 13.00
N GLN A 409 16.67 -21.50 14.12
CA GLN A 409 16.11 -21.27 15.45
C GLN A 409 16.22 -19.80 15.87
N GLN A 410 17.35 -19.15 15.58
CA GLN A 410 17.55 -17.72 15.84
C GLN A 410 16.58 -16.85 15.06
N PHE A 411 16.34 -17.16 13.78
CA PHE A 411 15.36 -16.48 12.93
C PHE A 411 13.96 -16.52 13.55
N MET A 412 13.50 -17.70 13.99
CA MET A 412 12.16 -17.85 14.57
C MET A 412 12.03 -17.09 15.89
N ALA A 413 13.06 -17.14 16.73
CA ALA A 413 13.08 -16.40 17.99
C ALA A 413 13.07 -14.88 17.78
N LEU A 414 13.76 -14.37 16.76
CA LEU A 414 13.72 -12.96 16.37
C LEU A 414 12.33 -12.56 15.88
N LEU A 415 11.72 -13.39 15.04
CA LEU A 415 10.39 -13.11 14.48
C LEU A 415 9.30 -13.13 15.58
N ASP A 416 9.38 -14.03 16.54
CA ASP A 416 8.48 -14.08 17.71
C ASP A 416 8.64 -12.83 18.60
N ALA A 417 9.89 -12.42 18.86
CA ALA A 417 10.16 -11.26 19.68
C ALA A 417 9.71 -9.94 19.02
N LEU A 418 9.84 -9.85 17.69
CA LEU A 418 9.33 -8.72 16.90
C LEU A 418 7.80 -8.69 16.88
N ASP A 419 7.14 -9.84 16.75
CA ASP A 419 5.68 -9.93 16.82
C ASP A 419 5.15 -9.56 18.21
N ALA A 420 5.78 -10.07 19.28
CA ALA A 420 5.42 -9.68 20.64
C ALA A 420 5.52 -8.16 20.85
N LEU A 421 6.51 -7.50 20.24
CA LEU A 421 6.67 -6.05 20.26
C LEU A 421 5.59 -5.33 19.44
N LEU A 422 5.31 -5.81 18.23
CA LEU A 422 4.33 -5.19 17.32
C LEU A 422 2.88 -5.31 17.79
N TYR A 423 2.57 -6.35 18.55
CA TYR A 423 1.22 -6.63 19.05
C TYR A 423 1.07 -6.34 20.56
N ALA A 424 2.09 -5.79 21.22
CA ALA A 424 1.98 -5.31 22.59
C ALA A 424 1.02 -4.09 22.66
N PRO A 425 0.16 -4.01 23.69
CA PRO A 425 -0.74 -2.87 23.85
C PRO A 425 0.05 -1.58 24.16
N GLY A 426 -0.12 -0.54 23.33
CA GLY A 426 0.29 0.83 23.68
C GLY A 426 1.27 1.57 22.75
N ALA A 427 1.73 1.01 21.62
CA ALA A 427 2.52 1.78 20.66
C ALA A 427 2.33 1.32 19.21
N ALA A 428 1.99 2.25 18.32
CA ALA A 428 1.99 2.01 16.88
C ALA A 428 3.43 2.09 16.36
N ASN A 429 4.09 0.93 16.21
CA ASN A 429 5.47 0.75 15.74
C ASN A 429 6.57 1.10 16.77
N PRO A 430 6.76 0.26 17.79
CA PRO A 430 7.79 0.45 18.81
C PRO A 430 9.22 0.27 18.28
N LEU A 431 10.16 1.01 18.88
CA LEU A 431 11.60 0.84 18.66
C LEU A 431 12.08 -0.50 19.24
N LEU A 432 13.07 -1.13 18.61
CA LEU A 432 13.70 -2.31 19.19
C LEU A 432 14.38 -1.94 20.52
N THR A 433 14.28 -2.82 21.51
CA THR A 433 15.15 -2.74 22.68
C THR A 433 16.61 -2.92 22.24
N PRO A 434 17.59 -2.32 22.94
CA PRO A 434 19.00 -2.41 22.56
C PRO A 434 19.49 -3.86 22.37
N GLU A 435 19.04 -4.79 23.22
CA GLU A 435 19.36 -6.21 23.12
C GLU A 435 18.78 -6.88 21.86
N LEU A 436 17.53 -6.54 21.47
CA LEU A 436 16.89 -7.11 20.29
C LEU A 436 17.49 -6.53 19.00
N ALA A 437 17.86 -5.25 19.03
CA ALA A 437 18.55 -4.59 17.92
C ALA A 437 19.93 -5.22 17.67
N GLU A 438 20.68 -5.54 18.73
CA GLU A 438 21.99 -6.21 18.62
C GLU A 438 21.85 -7.62 18.05
N ARG A 439 20.87 -8.40 18.53
CA ARG A 439 20.56 -9.74 17.99
C ARG A 439 20.17 -9.69 16.52
N PHE A 440 19.37 -8.69 16.12
CA PHE A 440 18.97 -8.50 14.74
C PHE A 440 20.16 -8.17 13.83
N ILE A 441 21.03 -7.24 14.25
CA ILE A 441 22.21 -6.84 13.48
C ILE A 441 23.22 -8.00 13.35
N LEU A 442 23.40 -8.79 14.41
CA LEU A 442 24.31 -9.93 14.40
C LEU A 442 23.81 -11.03 13.45
N PHE A 443 22.50 -11.32 13.48
CA PHE A 443 21.86 -12.26 12.56
C PHE A 443 21.95 -11.79 11.10
N ASP A 444 21.67 -10.51 10.84
CA ASP A 444 21.78 -9.89 9.51
C ASP A 444 23.21 -10.03 8.94
N LYS A 445 24.22 -9.79 9.77
CA LYS A 445 25.63 -9.94 9.41
C LYS A 445 26.00 -11.40 9.10
N GLU A 446 25.55 -12.34 9.93
CA GLU A 446 25.83 -13.77 9.77
C GLU A 446 25.15 -14.37 8.53
N LEU A 447 23.92 -13.94 8.25
CA LEU A 447 23.17 -14.33 7.05
C LEU A 447 23.86 -13.79 5.78
N ASN A 448 24.29 -12.53 5.80
CA ASN A 448 25.05 -11.93 4.69
C ASN A 448 26.40 -12.61 4.47
N GLN A 449 27.12 -13.01 5.52
CA GLN A 449 28.37 -13.77 5.39
C GLN A 449 28.16 -15.16 4.78
N THR A 450 27.08 -15.84 5.16
CA THR A 450 26.74 -17.18 4.66
C THR A 450 26.42 -17.18 3.15
N TYR A 451 25.85 -16.09 2.62
CA TYR A 451 25.44 -15.98 1.22
C TYR A 451 26.35 -15.07 0.35
N SER A 452 27.31 -14.35 0.93
CA SER A 452 28.34 -13.60 0.17
C SER A 452 29.58 -14.45 -0.14
N ALA A 453 29.74 -15.60 0.51
CA ALA A 453 30.87 -16.52 0.32
C ALA A 453 30.62 -17.59 -0.78
N SER A 454 29.57 -17.44 -1.59
CA SER A 454 29.15 -18.39 -2.64
C SER A 454 29.19 -17.81 -4.03
#